data_AF-A0A2V9BYH7-F1
#
_entry.id   AF-A0A2V9BYH7-F1
#
_cell.length_a   1.000
_cell.length_b   1.000
_cell.length_c   1.000
_cell.angle_alpha   90.00
_cell.angle_beta   90.00
_cell.angle_gamma   90.00
#
_symmetry.space_group_name_H-M   'P 1'
#
loop_
_entity.id
_entity.type
_entity.pdbx_description
1 polymer ?
#
loop_
_entity_poly.entity_id
_entity_poly.type
_entity_poly.pdbx_seq_one_letter_code
_entity_poly.pdbx_strand_id
1 'polypeptide(L)'
;GRGVAEWVQSADEKDSSNDAETKKEDWFLVRGIASRPPGESSARVSVATTNTEPGDQTVPIAGWVIARFIELDLPDPVREGASSANIRPVAWFELNRAPDPSGDKPQYLLAATRGPEGQPCDFTALRVYTWNAKRERYETAFIEKNLCGQLPIRTGKGPKDEPEFRFHIMDEGKEERVYRLMQTVVRRIREPGETSRKRVAAKRSKTRSR
;
A
#
# COMPACT_ATOMS: atom_id res chain seq x y z
N GLY A 1 -36.28 17.94 -38.13
CA GLY A 1 -36.04 17.52 -36.74
C GLY A 1 -34.73 18.09 -36.26
N ARG A 2 -34.78 19.04 -35.33
CA ARG A 2 -33.73 19.50 -34.40
C ARG A 2 -34.48 20.33 -33.35
N GLY A 3 -34.88 19.69 -32.26
CA GLY A 3 -35.49 20.36 -31.11
C GLY A 3 -34.38 20.91 -30.22
N VAL A 4 -34.38 22.21 -30.00
CA VAL A 4 -33.57 22.90 -28.99
C VAL A 4 -34.36 22.84 -27.69
N ALA A 5 -33.84 22.15 -26.68
CA ALA A 5 -34.40 22.20 -25.33
C ALA A 5 -33.73 23.35 -24.58
N GLU A 6 -34.45 24.46 -24.50
CA GLU A 6 -34.17 25.59 -23.62
C GLU A 6 -34.50 25.17 -22.18
N TRP A 7 -33.47 24.96 -21.35
CA TRP A 7 -33.65 24.72 -19.92
C TRP A 7 -33.65 26.06 -19.20
N VAL A 8 -34.86 26.52 -18.85
CA VAL A 8 -35.09 27.63 -17.90
C VAL A 8 -34.65 27.17 -16.51
N GLN A 9 -33.66 27.85 -15.94
CA GLN A 9 -33.31 27.71 -14.53
C GLN A 9 -34.34 28.50 -13.71
N SER A 10 -35.34 27.80 -13.18
CA SER A 10 -36.17 28.33 -12.10
C SER A 10 -35.33 28.37 -10.83
N ALA A 11 -35.12 29.56 -10.31
CA ALA A 11 -34.57 29.81 -8.98
C ALA A 11 -35.54 29.28 -7.93
N ASP A 12 -35.04 28.41 -7.04
CA ASP A 12 -35.61 28.27 -5.70
C ASP A 12 -34.50 27.92 -4.70
N GLU A 13 -34.53 28.66 -3.60
CA GLU A 13 -33.55 28.74 -2.54
C GLU A 13 -33.43 27.43 -1.76
N LYS A 14 -32.22 26.86 -1.68
CA LYS A 14 -31.71 26.24 -0.45
C LYS A 14 -30.19 26.09 -0.49
N ASP A 15 -29.49 27.13 -0.03
CA ASP A 15 -28.09 27.03 0.37
C ASP A 15 -27.97 26.09 1.58
N SER A 16 -27.81 24.80 1.32
CA SER A 16 -27.09 23.91 2.23
C SER A 16 -25.69 23.78 1.66
N SER A 17 -24.75 24.45 2.31
CA SER A 17 -23.30 24.32 2.12
C SER A 17 -22.86 22.86 2.29
N ASN A 18 -23.07 22.05 1.26
CA ASN A 18 -22.29 20.85 1.03
C ASN A 18 -21.08 21.31 0.25
N ASP A 19 -20.05 21.77 0.96
CA ASP A 19 -18.69 21.62 0.48
C ASP A 19 -18.50 20.12 0.26
N ALA A 20 -18.84 19.66 -0.95
CA ALA A 20 -18.45 18.38 -1.45
C ALA A 20 -16.93 18.44 -1.51
N GLU A 21 -16.29 18.10 -0.39
CA GLU A 21 -14.86 17.91 -0.27
C GLU A 21 -14.46 17.11 -1.50
N THR A 22 -13.77 17.78 -2.43
CA THR A 22 -13.48 17.22 -3.74
C THR A 22 -12.78 15.91 -3.50
N LYS A 23 -13.40 14.79 -3.91
CA LYS A 23 -12.87 13.45 -3.64
C LYS A 23 -11.44 13.40 -4.16
N LYS A 24 -10.48 13.42 -3.25
CA LYS A 24 -9.07 13.40 -3.58
C LYS A 24 -8.74 12.05 -4.20
N GLU A 25 -8.11 12.07 -5.36
CA GLU A 25 -7.72 10.86 -6.10
C GLU A 25 -6.27 10.52 -5.79
N ASP A 26 -5.99 9.22 -5.64
CA ASP A 26 -4.63 8.71 -5.51
C ASP A 26 -4.05 8.47 -6.92
N TRP A 27 -2.87 9.04 -7.19
CA TRP A 27 -2.15 8.87 -8.45
C TRP A 27 -0.85 8.11 -8.21
N PHE A 28 -0.60 7.07 -8.99
CA PHE A 28 0.66 6.33 -8.96
C PHE A 28 1.51 6.63 -10.19
N LEU A 29 2.79 6.88 -9.95
CA LEU A 29 3.80 6.85 -11.00
C LEU A 29 4.19 5.39 -11.23
N VAL A 30 3.78 4.84 -12.38
CA VAL A 30 4.18 3.50 -12.80
C VAL A 30 5.38 3.60 -13.73
N ARG A 31 6.35 2.73 -13.52
CA ARG A 31 7.49 2.52 -14.42
C ARG A 31 7.47 1.07 -14.89
N GLY A 32 7.71 0.86 -16.17
CA GLY A 32 7.69 -0.47 -16.78
C GLY A 32 8.64 -0.55 -17.97
N ILE A 33 8.67 -1.73 -18.58
CA ILE A 33 9.32 -1.97 -19.86
C ILE A 33 8.21 -2.13 -20.89
N ALA A 34 8.27 -1.37 -21.99
CA ALA A 34 7.27 -1.48 -23.03
C ALA A 34 7.32 -2.88 -23.67
N SER A 35 6.23 -3.66 -23.54
CA SER A 35 6.05 -4.91 -24.27
C SER A 35 4.89 -4.76 -25.26
N ARG A 36 5.15 -4.96 -26.56
CA ARG A 36 4.07 -5.05 -27.55
C ARG A 36 3.40 -6.43 -27.44
N PRO A 37 2.05 -6.53 -27.42
CA PRO A 37 1.38 -7.83 -27.44
C PRO A 37 1.73 -8.60 -28.73
N PRO A 38 1.93 -9.93 -28.66
CA PRO A 38 2.20 -10.75 -29.83
C PRO A 38 0.96 -10.76 -30.75
N GLY A 39 0.99 -10.05 -31.88
CA GLY A 39 -0.10 -10.10 -32.85
C GLY A 39 -0.21 -8.96 -33.88
N GLU A 40 0.44 -7.81 -33.70
CA GLU A 40 0.34 -6.71 -34.68
C GLU A 40 1.59 -6.58 -35.57
N SER A 41 1.66 -7.42 -36.60
CA SER A 41 2.56 -7.27 -37.74
C SER A 41 1.92 -6.42 -38.84
N SER A 42 1.64 -5.15 -38.56
CA SER A 42 1.36 -4.17 -39.61
C SER A 42 2.40 -3.08 -39.58
N ALA A 43 3.31 -3.15 -40.56
CA ALA A 43 4.25 -2.09 -40.89
C ALA A 43 3.46 -0.85 -41.32
N ARG A 44 3.21 0.06 -40.38
CA ARG A 44 2.86 1.45 -40.71
C ARG A 44 4.16 2.25 -40.71
N VAL A 45 4.38 2.96 -41.81
CA VAL A 45 5.53 3.84 -42.07
C VAL A 45 5.70 4.81 -40.90
N SER A 46 6.94 4.88 -40.43
CA SER A 46 7.40 5.66 -39.29
C SER A 46 7.22 7.16 -39.55
N VAL A 47 6.25 7.76 -38.87
CA VAL A 47 6.31 9.18 -38.49
C VAL A 47 7.13 9.24 -37.21
N ALA A 48 8.08 10.17 -37.13
CA ALA A 48 8.91 10.43 -35.94
C ALA A 48 8.05 10.97 -34.78
N THR A 49 7.27 10.08 -34.19
CA THR A 49 6.64 10.23 -32.89
C THR A 49 7.32 9.20 -32.01
N THR A 50 7.60 9.55 -30.76
CA THR A 50 8.20 8.76 -29.68
C THR A 50 7.50 7.42 -29.43
N ASN A 51 7.53 6.50 -30.38
CA ASN A 51 6.90 5.19 -30.34
C ASN A 51 7.97 4.13 -30.61
N THR A 52 8.17 3.26 -29.64
CA THR A 52 9.11 2.14 -29.61
C THR A 52 9.04 1.29 -30.88
N GLU A 53 10.20 1.04 -31.51
CA GLU A 53 10.31 0.25 -32.73
C GLU A 53 10.21 -1.28 -32.46
N PRO A 54 9.84 -2.09 -33.48
CA PRO A 54 9.82 -3.55 -33.35
C PRO A 54 11.23 -4.10 -33.04
N GLY A 55 11.37 -4.78 -31.91
CA GLY A 55 12.65 -5.33 -31.43
C GLY A 55 13.24 -4.59 -30.23
N ASP A 56 12.69 -3.41 -29.91
CA ASP A 56 13.18 -2.58 -28.82
C ASP A 56 12.47 -2.93 -27.50
N GLN A 57 12.75 -4.14 -26.98
CA GLN A 57 12.28 -4.62 -25.67
C GLN A 57 12.96 -3.92 -24.48
N THR A 58 13.50 -2.72 -24.67
CA THR A 58 14.43 -2.11 -23.70
C THR A 58 14.09 -0.69 -23.29
N VAL A 59 13.05 -0.07 -23.87
CA VAL A 59 12.72 1.31 -23.52
C VAL A 59 11.97 1.35 -22.18
N PRO A 60 12.54 1.99 -21.15
CA PRO A 60 11.81 2.22 -19.90
C PRO A 60 10.68 3.22 -20.17
N ILE A 61 9.46 2.80 -19.87
CA ILE A 61 8.28 3.67 -19.92
C ILE A 61 7.90 4.11 -18.52
N ALA A 62 7.38 5.33 -18.41
CA ALA A 62 6.81 5.85 -17.18
C ALA A 62 5.51 6.59 -17.49
N GLY A 63 4.54 6.48 -16.58
CA GLY A 63 3.25 7.13 -16.73
C GLY A 63 2.52 7.26 -15.41
N TRP A 64 1.53 8.15 -15.39
CA TRP A 64 0.64 8.34 -14.26
C TRP A 64 -0.65 7.57 -14.47
N VAL A 65 -1.10 6.89 -13.42
CA VAL A 65 -2.35 6.12 -13.42
C VAL A 65 -3.10 6.39 -12.13
N ILE A 66 -4.43 6.41 -12.21
CA ILE A 66 -5.28 6.55 -11.03
C ILE A 66 -5.28 5.23 -10.28
N ALA A 67 -4.95 5.27 -9.00
CA ALA A 67 -4.75 4.10 -8.14
C ALA A 67 -5.91 3.11 -8.16
N ARG A 68 -7.15 3.61 -8.24
CA ARG A 68 -8.37 2.78 -8.24
C ARG A 68 -8.49 1.84 -9.45
N PHE A 69 -7.71 2.06 -10.51
CA PHE A 69 -7.66 1.19 -11.69
C PHE A 69 -6.49 0.21 -11.66
N ILE A 70 -5.73 0.17 -10.57
CA ILE A 70 -4.65 -0.80 -10.38
C ILE A 70 -5.09 -1.83 -9.36
N GLU A 71 -4.99 -3.10 -9.75
CA GLU A 71 -5.06 -4.23 -8.82
C GLU A 71 -3.67 -4.84 -8.66
N LEU A 72 -3.27 -5.05 -7.41
CA LEU A 72 -2.04 -5.77 -7.12
C LEU A 72 -2.28 -7.27 -7.26
N ASP A 73 -1.35 -7.97 -7.91
CA ASP A 73 -1.35 -9.42 -7.87
C ASP A 73 -0.86 -9.90 -6.50
N LEU A 74 -1.81 -10.18 -5.59
CA LEU A 74 -1.54 -10.56 -4.22
C LEU A 74 -1.48 -12.09 -4.06
N PRO A 75 -0.50 -12.62 -3.32
CA PRO A 75 -0.55 -14.01 -2.87
C PRO A 75 -1.83 -14.28 -2.06
N ASP A 76 -2.41 -15.48 -2.20
CA ASP A 76 -3.69 -15.84 -1.56
C ASP A 76 -3.78 -15.48 -0.06
N PRO A 77 -2.76 -15.78 0.79
CA PRO A 77 -2.83 -15.45 2.21
C PRO A 77 -2.91 -13.93 2.47
N VAL A 78 -2.25 -13.15 1.62
CA VAL A 78 -2.24 -11.68 1.70
C VAL A 78 -3.59 -11.14 1.22
N ARG A 79 -4.12 -11.69 0.13
CA ARG A 79 -5.43 -11.34 -0.44
C ARG A 79 -6.56 -11.59 0.56
N GLU A 80 -6.63 -12.79 1.12
CA GLU A 80 -7.62 -13.16 2.14
C GLU A 80 -7.47 -12.29 3.41
N GLY A 81 -6.23 -12.10 3.86
CA GLY A 81 -5.92 -11.28 5.02
C GLY A 81 -6.25 -9.79 4.85
N ALA A 82 -6.16 -9.25 3.63
CA ALA A 82 -6.53 -7.87 3.31
C ALA A 82 -8.06 -7.71 3.24
N SER A 83 -8.72 -8.61 2.50
CA SER A 83 -10.18 -8.62 2.32
C SER A 83 -10.92 -8.77 3.65
N SER A 84 -10.52 -9.73 4.49
CA SER A 84 -11.11 -9.96 5.82
C SER A 84 -11.00 -8.77 6.76
N ALA A 85 -10.04 -7.88 6.51
CA ALA A 85 -9.78 -6.71 7.32
C ALA A 85 -10.31 -5.40 6.74
N ASN A 86 -10.88 -5.46 5.54
CA ASN A 86 -11.35 -4.31 4.78
C ASN A 86 -10.28 -3.20 4.70
N ILE A 87 -9.06 -3.57 4.28
CA ILE A 87 -7.95 -2.65 4.04
C ILE A 87 -7.56 -2.71 2.56
N ARG A 88 -7.10 -1.58 2.00
CA ARG A 88 -6.69 -1.49 0.59
C ARG A 88 -5.17 -1.71 0.48
N PRO A 89 -4.71 -2.81 -0.13
CA PRO A 89 -3.29 -3.05 -0.39
C PRO A 89 -2.69 -1.96 -1.27
N VAL A 90 -1.47 -1.51 -0.94
CA VAL A 90 -0.70 -0.55 -1.75
C VAL A 90 0.68 -1.08 -2.13
N ALA A 91 1.25 -2.00 -1.35
CA ALA A 91 2.47 -2.73 -1.68
C ALA A 91 2.53 -4.04 -0.89
N TRP A 92 3.23 -5.03 -1.43
CA TRP A 92 3.53 -6.28 -0.73
C TRP A 92 4.92 -6.78 -1.09
N PHE A 93 5.52 -7.57 -0.19
CA PHE A 93 6.88 -8.08 -0.32
C PHE A 93 6.98 -9.51 0.23
N GLU A 94 7.74 -10.37 -0.43
CA GLU A 94 8.26 -11.60 0.19
C GLU A 94 9.44 -11.21 1.10
N LEU A 95 9.36 -11.55 2.39
CA LEU A 95 10.42 -11.28 3.37
C LEU A 95 11.50 -12.36 3.36
N ASN A 96 11.06 -13.61 3.38
CA ASN A 96 11.87 -14.84 3.39
C ASN A 96 10.95 -16.04 3.18
N ARG A 97 11.51 -17.24 3.24
CA ARG A 97 10.75 -18.49 3.25
C ARG A 97 10.99 -19.27 4.54
N ALA A 98 9.92 -19.83 5.10
CA ALA A 98 9.94 -20.69 6.26
C ALA A 98 10.05 -22.16 5.82
N PRO A 99 10.95 -22.97 6.41
CA PRO A 99 11.07 -24.38 6.08
C PRO A 99 9.79 -25.15 6.41
N ASP A 100 9.41 -26.05 5.51
CA ASP A 100 8.26 -26.94 5.66
C ASP A 100 8.54 -28.27 4.93
N PRO A 101 8.07 -29.44 5.44
CA PRO A 101 8.28 -30.72 4.77
C PRO A 101 7.75 -30.79 3.32
N SER A 102 6.72 -29.99 3.00
CA SER A 102 6.15 -29.88 1.65
C SER A 102 6.85 -28.83 0.77
N GLY A 103 7.97 -28.28 1.23
CA GLY A 103 8.74 -27.22 0.58
C GLY A 103 8.53 -25.85 1.22
N ASP A 104 9.60 -25.05 1.18
CA ASP A 104 9.67 -23.76 1.85
C ASP A 104 8.49 -22.83 1.49
N LYS A 105 7.88 -22.25 2.52
CA LYS A 105 6.69 -21.38 2.38
C LYS A 105 7.08 -19.90 2.53
N PRO A 106 6.79 -19.05 1.53
CA PRO A 106 7.10 -17.62 1.59
C PRO A 106 6.35 -16.92 2.73
N GLN A 107 6.99 -15.94 3.36
CA GLN A 107 6.41 -15.08 4.39
C GLN A 107 6.32 -13.66 3.84
N TYR A 108 5.24 -12.94 4.16
CA TYR A 108 4.89 -11.72 3.43
C TYR A 108 4.73 -10.51 4.33
N LEU A 109 5.15 -9.36 3.84
CA LEU A 109 4.80 -8.04 4.34
C LEU A 109 3.74 -7.42 3.43
N LEU A 110 2.71 -6.84 4.03
CA LEU A 110 1.68 -6.04 3.37
C LEU A 110 1.69 -4.63 3.92
N ALA A 111 1.79 -3.64 3.03
CA ALA A 111 1.46 -2.25 3.30
C ALA A 111 0.10 -1.92 2.72
N ALA A 112 -0.73 -1.24 3.51
CA ALA A 112 -2.10 -0.95 3.13
C ALA A 112 -2.58 0.39 3.69
N THR A 113 -3.60 0.95 3.07
CA THR A 113 -4.34 2.10 3.57
C THR A 113 -5.68 1.67 4.17
N ARG A 114 -6.14 2.45 5.15
CA ARG A 114 -7.48 2.38 5.72
C ARG A 114 -8.15 3.73 5.52
N GLY A 115 -9.34 3.74 4.94
CA GLY A 115 -10.10 4.96 4.67
C GLY A 115 -10.20 5.29 3.18
N PRO A 116 -10.69 6.50 2.84
CA PRO A 116 -10.86 6.94 1.46
C PRO A 116 -9.51 7.18 0.75
N GLU A 117 -9.55 7.37 -0.56
CA GLU A 117 -8.40 7.83 -1.36
C GLU A 117 -7.96 9.26 -0.97
N GLY A 118 -6.76 9.64 -1.39
CA GLY A 118 -6.17 10.96 -1.20
C GLY A 118 -5.66 11.21 0.22
N GLN A 119 -5.28 10.15 0.94
CA GLN A 119 -4.70 10.28 2.26
C GLN A 119 -3.30 10.93 2.16
N PRO A 120 -2.89 11.74 3.15
CA PRO A 120 -1.55 12.31 3.16
C PRO A 120 -0.45 11.25 3.34
N CYS A 121 -0.82 10.04 3.77
CA CYS A 121 0.07 8.91 4.02
C CYS A 121 0.05 7.91 2.87
N ASP A 122 1.22 7.48 2.39
CA ASP A 122 1.30 6.42 1.36
C ASP A 122 0.69 5.11 1.87
N PHE A 123 0.89 4.80 3.16
CA PHE A 123 0.22 3.70 3.84
C PHE A 123 -0.03 4.01 5.32
N THR A 124 -1.06 3.38 5.89
CA THR A 124 -1.48 3.61 7.28
C THR A 124 -1.57 2.35 8.14
N ALA A 125 -1.38 1.19 7.52
CA ALA A 125 -1.34 -0.11 8.17
C ALA A 125 -0.25 -0.99 7.59
N LEU A 126 0.34 -1.83 8.44
CA LEU A 126 1.24 -2.91 8.05
C LEU A 126 0.73 -4.22 8.60
N ARG A 127 0.90 -5.30 7.83
CA ARG A 127 0.67 -6.66 8.29
C ARG A 127 1.79 -7.58 7.85
N VAL A 128 2.11 -8.55 8.70
CA VAL A 128 3.03 -9.64 8.33
C VAL A 128 2.30 -10.96 8.44
N TYR A 129 2.42 -11.77 7.38
CA TYR A 129 1.83 -13.09 7.26
C TYR A 129 2.94 -14.12 7.28
N THR A 130 2.88 -15.05 8.23
CA THR A 130 3.90 -16.08 8.42
C THR A 130 3.27 -17.46 8.30
N TRP A 131 4.00 -18.41 7.72
CA TRP A 131 3.63 -19.82 7.76
C TRP A 131 3.79 -20.42 9.15
N ASN A 132 2.78 -21.15 9.63
CA ASN A 132 2.84 -21.98 10.82
C ASN A 132 2.90 -23.45 10.43
N ALA A 133 4.10 -24.04 10.41
CA ALA A 133 4.32 -25.43 10.01
C ALA A 133 3.58 -26.46 10.88
N LYS A 134 3.27 -26.14 12.15
CA LYS A 134 2.53 -27.06 13.03
C LYS A 134 1.03 -27.12 12.70
N ARG A 135 0.50 -26.04 12.13
CA ARG A 135 -0.94 -25.91 11.80
C ARG A 135 -1.19 -25.91 10.29
N GLU A 136 -0.13 -26.04 9.51
CA GLU A 136 -0.14 -26.04 8.04
C GLU A 136 -0.97 -24.89 7.45
N ARG A 137 -0.84 -23.70 8.02
CA ARG A 137 -1.59 -22.52 7.55
C ARG A 137 -0.82 -21.23 7.80
N TYR A 138 -1.21 -20.20 7.04
CA TYR A 138 -0.75 -18.84 7.28
C TYR A 138 -1.45 -18.22 8.49
N GLU A 139 -0.69 -17.44 9.26
CA GLU A 139 -1.19 -16.67 10.39
C GLU A 139 -0.71 -15.22 10.29
N THR A 140 -1.49 -14.28 10.83
CA THR A 140 -1.09 -12.87 10.91
C THR A 140 -0.17 -12.68 12.12
N ALA A 141 1.14 -12.67 11.89
CA ALA A 141 2.17 -12.51 12.91
C ALA A 141 2.25 -11.08 13.47
N PHE A 142 1.87 -10.09 12.68
CA PHE A 142 2.01 -8.68 13.05
C PHE A 142 0.94 -7.81 12.42
N ILE A 143 0.47 -6.82 13.18
CA ILE A 143 -0.42 -5.77 12.72
C ILE A 143 0.04 -4.46 13.35
N GLU A 144 0.41 -3.49 12.51
CA GLU A 144 0.58 -2.09 12.91
C GLU A 144 -0.57 -1.28 12.32
N LYS A 145 -1.14 -0.37 13.11
CA LYS A 145 -2.24 0.51 12.68
C LYS A 145 -1.93 1.94 13.10
N ASN A 146 -2.54 2.91 12.42
CA ASN A 146 -2.46 4.34 12.77
C ASN A 146 -1.04 4.88 12.69
N LEU A 147 -0.27 4.44 11.70
CA LEU A 147 1.02 5.03 11.33
C LEU A 147 0.81 5.91 10.10
N CYS A 148 1.68 6.88 9.85
CA CYS A 148 1.71 7.63 8.59
C CYS A 148 3.01 7.30 7.85
N GLY A 149 2.98 6.24 7.04
CA GLY A 149 4.17 5.68 6.43
C GLY A 149 4.41 6.27 5.04
N GLN A 150 5.68 6.35 4.67
CA GLN A 150 6.14 6.77 3.35
C GLN A 150 6.82 5.61 2.62
N LEU A 151 6.51 5.46 1.34
CA LEU A 151 7.24 4.62 0.42
C LEU A 151 8.58 5.28 0.05
N PRO A 152 9.62 4.50 -0.32
CA PRO A 152 9.61 3.05 -0.45
C PRO A 152 9.79 2.33 0.90
N ILE A 153 9.16 1.16 1.03
CA ILE A 153 9.56 0.18 2.04
C ILE A 153 10.75 -0.60 1.48
N ARG A 154 11.84 -0.66 2.24
CA ARG A 154 13.03 -1.44 1.90
C ARG A 154 13.04 -2.71 2.71
N THR A 155 13.11 -3.86 2.04
CA THR A 155 13.33 -5.16 2.67
C THR A 155 14.81 -5.53 2.63
N GLY A 156 15.25 -6.36 3.57
CA GLY A 156 16.64 -6.80 3.68
C GLY A 156 16.83 -7.84 4.77
N LYS A 157 18.08 -8.01 5.19
CA LYS A 157 18.50 -8.95 6.23
C LYS A 157 19.17 -8.17 7.35
N GLY A 158 18.80 -8.47 8.59
CA GLY A 158 19.42 -7.95 9.79
C GLY A 158 20.75 -8.65 10.12
N PRO A 159 21.40 -8.28 11.25
CA PRO A 159 22.73 -8.79 11.62
C PRO A 159 22.82 -10.32 11.80
N LYS A 160 21.69 -10.98 12.08
CA LYS A 160 21.58 -12.43 12.28
C LYS A 160 20.91 -13.15 11.09
N ASP A 161 20.95 -12.54 9.90
CA ASP A 161 20.22 -12.98 8.71
C ASP A 161 18.68 -13.02 8.88
N GLU A 162 18.18 -12.30 9.89
CA GLU A 162 16.75 -12.17 10.15
C GLU A 162 16.10 -11.25 9.10
N PRO A 163 14.91 -11.58 8.56
CA PRO A 163 14.23 -10.71 7.61
C PRO A 163 13.93 -9.35 8.26
N GLU A 164 14.29 -8.28 7.58
CA GLU A 164 14.14 -6.90 8.05
C GLU A 164 13.37 -6.09 7.01
N PHE A 165 12.55 -5.15 7.49
CA PHE A 165 11.98 -4.11 6.64
C PHE A 165 12.04 -2.76 7.33
N ARG A 166 12.24 -1.70 6.54
CA ARG A 166 12.37 -0.33 7.01
C ARG A 166 11.71 0.68 6.09
N PHE A 167 11.25 1.79 6.66
CA PHE A 167 10.54 2.85 5.97
C PHE A 167 10.54 4.14 6.80
N HIS A 168 10.26 5.27 6.17
CA HIS A 168 10.13 6.55 6.85
C HIS A 168 8.69 6.83 7.29
N ILE A 169 8.53 7.56 8.39
CA ILE A 169 7.26 8.14 8.83
C ILE A 169 7.18 9.60 8.39
N MET A 170 6.01 10.05 7.93
CA MET A 170 5.80 11.44 7.47
C MET A 170 5.54 12.47 8.59
N ASP A 171 5.62 12.06 9.86
CA ASP A 171 5.62 12.99 10.99
C ASP A 171 6.84 13.92 10.93
N GLU A 172 6.76 15.07 11.63
CA GLU A 172 7.75 16.17 11.62
C GLU A 172 9.22 15.76 11.86
N GLY A 173 9.48 14.55 12.37
CA GLY A 173 10.82 14.02 12.64
C GLY A 173 11.44 13.15 11.55
N LYS A 174 10.75 12.84 10.43
CA LYS A 174 11.23 11.89 9.37
C LYS A 174 11.94 10.65 9.93
N GLU A 175 11.37 10.07 10.98
CA GLU A 175 11.95 8.95 11.70
C GLU A 175 11.94 7.71 10.78
N GLU A 176 13.11 7.07 10.57
CA GLU A 176 13.17 5.76 9.92
C GLU A 176 12.82 4.69 10.95
N ARG A 177 11.80 3.88 10.65
CA ARG A 177 11.45 2.74 11.48
C ARG A 177 12.01 1.46 10.88
N VAL A 178 12.64 0.67 11.73
CA VAL A 178 13.18 -0.65 11.37
C VAL A 178 12.41 -1.73 12.13
N TYR A 179 12.00 -2.77 11.41
CA TYR A 179 11.31 -3.93 11.96
C TYR A 179 12.01 -5.21 11.53
N ARG A 180 12.13 -6.17 12.45
CA ARG A 180 12.70 -7.49 12.18
C ARG A 180 11.71 -8.60 12.47
N LEU A 181 11.67 -9.59 11.59
CA LEU A 181 10.97 -10.84 11.82
C LEU A 181 11.92 -11.82 12.52
N MET A 182 11.67 -12.05 13.81
CA MET A 182 12.38 -13.04 14.62
C MET A 182 11.49 -14.27 14.75
N GLN A 183 11.83 -15.32 14.00
CA GLN A 183 11.01 -16.54 13.86
C GLN A 183 9.61 -16.21 13.30
N THR A 184 8.58 -16.14 14.14
CA THR A 184 7.20 -15.80 13.76
C THR A 184 6.73 -14.48 14.39
N VAL A 185 7.63 -13.73 15.04
CA VAL A 185 7.30 -12.51 15.77
C VAL A 185 8.03 -11.33 15.15
N VAL A 186 7.29 -10.28 14.78
CA VAL A 186 7.87 -9.03 14.31
C VAL A 186 8.15 -8.10 15.49
N ARG A 187 9.34 -7.50 15.51
CA ARG A 187 9.74 -6.52 16.52
C ARG A 187 10.24 -5.24 15.87
N ARG A 188 9.77 -4.09 16.35
CA ARG A 188 10.37 -2.78 16.03
C ARG A 188 11.72 -2.67 16.76
N ILE A 189 12.76 -2.40 16.01
CA ILE A 189 14.10 -2.11 16.53
C ILE A 189 14.17 -0.61 16.76
N ARG A 190 14.49 -0.20 17.98
CA ARG A 190 14.81 1.20 18.31
C ARG A 190 16.31 1.29 18.50
N GLU A 191 16.93 2.30 17.91
CA GLU A 191 18.33 2.61 18.24
C GLU A 191 18.42 3.06 19.71
N PRO A 192 19.51 2.73 20.42
CA PRO A 192 19.70 3.11 21.82
C PRO A 192 19.85 4.63 21.95
N GLY A 193 18.72 5.33 22.05
CA GLY A 193 18.64 6.79 22.12
C GLY A 193 17.22 7.33 21.91
N GLU A 194 16.34 6.52 21.30
CA GLU A 194 14.95 6.93 21.06
C GLU A 194 14.08 6.70 22.31
N THR A 195 13.92 7.74 23.13
CA THR A 195 13.06 7.69 24.32
C THR A 195 11.61 7.43 23.91
N SER A 196 11.06 6.28 24.32
CA SER A 196 9.63 5.99 24.20
C SER A 196 8.81 7.08 24.91
N ARG A 197 8.05 7.89 24.18
CA ARG A 197 6.96 8.66 24.79
C ARG A 197 5.90 7.67 25.24
N LYS A 198 6.03 7.21 26.49
CA LYS A 198 5.05 6.40 27.19
C LYS A 198 3.72 7.18 27.18
N ARG A 199 2.71 6.71 26.44
CA ARG A 199 1.34 7.24 26.55
C ARG A 199 0.86 6.97 27.97
N VAL A 200 0.90 7.99 28.82
CA VAL A 200 0.26 7.94 30.13
C VAL A 200 -1.25 7.96 29.87
N ALA A 201 -1.90 6.81 30.05
CA ALA A 201 -3.34 6.73 30.01
C ALA A 201 -3.90 7.54 31.19
N ALA A 202 -4.47 8.70 30.92
CA ALA A 202 -5.21 9.48 31.89
C ALA A 202 -6.45 8.68 32.33
N LYS A 203 -6.40 8.10 33.53
CA LYS A 203 -7.58 7.55 34.21
C LYS A 203 -8.57 8.68 34.41
N ARG A 204 -9.66 8.71 33.63
CA ARG A 204 -10.86 9.49 33.95
C ARG A 204 -11.45 8.94 35.25
N SER A 205 -11.25 9.63 36.36
CA SER A 205 -11.99 9.40 37.59
C SER A 205 -13.46 9.80 37.35
N LYS A 206 -14.37 8.82 37.44
CA LYS A 206 -15.81 9.10 37.54
C LYS A 206 -16.08 9.73 38.91
N THR A 207 -16.33 11.04 38.94
CA THR A 207 -16.96 11.69 40.08
C THR A 207 -18.41 11.24 40.13
N ARG A 208 -18.76 10.53 41.20
CA ARG A 208 -20.11 10.06 41.52
C ARG A 208 -20.77 11.15 42.36
N SER A 209 -21.70 11.92 41.80
CA SER A 209 -22.50 12.87 42.57
C SER A 209 -23.54 12.10 43.39
N ARG A 210 -23.68 12.51 44.65
CA ARG A 210 -24.75 12.12 45.58
C ARG A 210 -25.96 13.01 45.35
#